data_AF-A0A7R9UQ78-F1
#
_entry.id   AF-A0A7R9UQ78-F1
#
_cell.length_a   1.000
_cell.length_b   1.000
_cell.length_c   1.000
_cell.angle_alpha   90.00
_cell.angle_beta   90.00
_cell.angle_gamma   90.00
#
_symmetry.space_group_name_H-M   'P 1'
#
loop_
_entity.id
_entity.type
_entity.pdbx_description
1 polymer ?
#
loop_
_entity_poly.entity_id
_entity_poly.type
_entity_poly.pdbx_seq_one_letter_code
_entity_poly.pdbx_strand_id
1 'polypeptide(L)'
;VAPQVYARSATIEKRSGELSPSDGVAPMRIAVYDGFLESDPGRTCYREGEPFSVGGADEHAPDCGADSTTYCRGRCTAEFVLTAEKRRFLQQMLIPELMRITRALLSVQPVSGGLILNGSSCGFYGGVRIPPSLSARPGLADADFVLFLTARPIFGDTIAYAGHCQTDQNGRPVAAHFNWSPSHFQSRMDARLFAYYTRVALHELTHALVFSPSLIADFPRGEDGRLRSLETIASWH
;
A
#
# COMPACT_ATOMS: atom_id res chain seq x y z
N VAL A 1 -12.53 -5.02 18.82
CA VAL A 1 -11.22 -4.64 18.27
C VAL A 1 -10.50 -3.77 19.29
N ALA A 2 -9.21 -4.01 19.56
CA ALA A 2 -8.46 -3.10 20.42
C ALA A 2 -8.15 -1.82 19.63
N PRO A 3 -8.52 -0.63 20.11
CA PRO A 3 -8.27 0.62 19.40
C PRO A 3 -6.76 0.88 19.29
N GLN A 4 -6.33 1.49 18.18
CA GLN A 4 -4.95 1.98 18.06
C GLN A 4 -4.74 3.15 19.02
N VAL A 5 -3.60 3.17 19.68
CA VAL A 5 -3.20 4.27 20.56
C VAL A 5 -2.26 5.18 19.78
N TYR A 6 -2.37 6.48 19.96
CA TYR A 6 -1.54 7.49 19.28
C TYR A 6 -0.75 8.30 20.29
N ALA A 7 0.44 8.76 19.91
CA ALA A 7 1.24 9.63 20.76
C ALA A 7 0.48 10.93 21.06
N ARG A 8 0.31 11.32 22.32
CA ARG A 8 -0.45 12.54 22.67
C ARG A 8 0.23 13.79 22.09
N SER A 9 -0.55 14.65 21.43
CA SER A 9 -0.15 16.04 21.18
C SER A 9 -0.08 16.80 22.51
N ALA A 10 0.99 17.56 22.75
CA ALA A 10 1.09 18.40 23.94
C ALA A 10 -0.08 19.39 23.97
N THR A 11 -0.73 19.53 25.12
CA THR A 11 -1.80 20.51 25.31
C THR A 11 -1.19 21.91 25.26
N ILE A 12 -1.61 22.75 24.31
CA ILE A 12 -1.15 24.14 24.21
C ILE A 12 -1.67 24.92 25.42
N GLU A 13 -0.86 25.08 26.46
CA GLU A 13 -0.95 26.26 27.30
C GLU A 13 -0.30 27.42 26.53
N LYS A 14 -1.11 28.41 26.17
CA LYS A 14 -0.65 29.66 25.55
C LYS A 14 0.41 30.31 26.46
N ARG A 15 1.69 30.11 26.13
CA ARG A 15 2.76 31.03 26.53
C ARG A 15 3.54 31.43 25.30
N SER A 16 3.59 32.74 25.12
CA SER A 16 4.19 33.50 24.03
C SER A 16 5.65 33.13 23.75
N GLY A 17 5.97 32.88 22.48
CA GLY A 17 7.33 32.98 21.93
C GLY A 17 7.86 31.68 21.33
N GLU A 18 8.17 31.74 20.03
CA GLU A 18 8.83 30.72 19.18
C GLU A 18 8.05 29.42 18.86
N LEU A 19 7.68 29.29 17.58
CA LEU A 19 7.24 28.04 16.97
C LEU A 19 8.43 27.06 16.94
N SER A 20 8.48 26.16 17.90
CA SER A 20 9.34 24.96 17.91
C SER A 20 8.85 23.94 16.85
N PRO A 21 9.72 23.10 16.26
CA PRO A 21 9.31 22.06 15.33
C PRO A 21 8.35 21.03 15.99
N SER A 22 7.07 21.20 15.64
CA SER A 22 5.92 20.28 15.61
C SER A 22 5.58 19.44 16.85
N ASP A 23 4.57 19.90 17.58
CA ASP A 23 3.83 19.19 18.60
C ASP A 23 3.22 17.86 18.09
N GLY A 24 3.84 16.72 18.41
CA GLY A 24 3.20 15.39 18.35
C GLY A 24 3.15 14.67 17.00
N VAL A 25 3.65 15.26 15.91
CA VAL A 25 3.73 14.63 14.58
C VAL A 25 5.16 14.22 14.22
N ALA A 26 5.31 13.16 13.43
CA ALA A 26 6.59 12.61 12.99
C ALA A 26 6.50 12.04 11.57
N PRO A 27 7.64 11.83 10.87
CA PRO A 27 7.63 11.19 9.55
C PRO A 27 6.95 9.82 9.58
N MET A 28 6.02 9.60 8.65
CA MET A 28 5.24 8.36 8.58
C MET A 28 6.14 7.12 8.45
N ARG A 29 5.88 6.11 9.28
CA ARG A 29 6.60 4.84 9.28
C ARG A 29 5.76 3.78 8.57
N ILE A 30 6.14 3.44 7.34
CA ILE A 30 5.49 2.39 6.56
C ILE A 30 6.33 1.12 6.67
N ALA A 31 5.74 0.07 7.22
CA ALA A 31 6.33 -1.25 7.21
C ALA A 31 5.92 -2.00 5.93
N VAL A 32 6.90 -2.41 5.15
CA VAL A 32 6.66 -3.19 3.93
C VAL A 32 6.73 -4.67 4.26
N TYR A 33 5.68 -5.42 3.90
CA TYR A 33 5.70 -6.87 3.93
C TYR A 33 5.84 -7.39 2.49
N ASP A 34 7.02 -7.87 2.14
CA ASP A 34 7.39 -8.31 0.79
C ASP A 34 7.51 -9.85 0.66
N GLY A 35 7.17 -10.61 1.71
CA GLY A 35 7.23 -12.07 1.69
C GLY A 35 6.41 -12.73 0.57
N PHE A 36 5.41 -12.04 0.02
CA PHE A 36 4.63 -12.52 -1.13
C PHE A 36 5.39 -12.44 -2.46
N LEU A 37 6.52 -11.73 -2.52
CA LEU A 37 7.44 -11.80 -3.65
C LEU A 37 8.25 -13.10 -3.67
N GLU A 38 8.36 -13.78 -2.53
CA GLU A 38 9.02 -15.07 -2.38
C GLU A 38 8.04 -16.24 -2.51
N SER A 39 6.85 -16.10 -1.89
CA SER A 39 5.83 -17.13 -1.94
C SER A 39 4.42 -16.56 -1.90
N ASP A 40 3.70 -16.74 -3.01
CA ASP A 40 2.30 -16.36 -3.19
C ASP A 40 1.63 -17.36 -4.14
N PRO A 41 1.41 -18.61 -3.65
CA PRO A 41 1.08 -19.76 -4.50
C PRO A 41 -0.22 -19.58 -5.27
N GLY A 42 -0.20 -19.94 -6.55
CA GLY A 42 -1.36 -19.85 -7.44
C GLY A 42 -1.77 -18.42 -7.80
N ARG A 43 -0.97 -17.41 -7.42
CA ARG A 43 -1.25 -15.99 -7.70
C ARG A 43 -0.08 -15.31 -8.41
N THR A 44 1.12 -15.46 -7.87
CA THR A 44 2.36 -14.96 -8.49
C THR A 44 2.95 -16.03 -9.41
N CYS A 45 3.41 -15.59 -10.58
CA CYS A 45 4.07 -16.45 -11.57
C CYS A 45 5.57 -16.57 -11.26
N TYR A 46 6.03 -17.77 -10.89
CA TYR A 46 7.45 -18.02 -10.62
C TYR A 46 8.13 -18.74 -11.78
N ARG A 47 7.37 -19.47 -12.61
CA ARG A 47 7.83 -20.12 -13.84
C ARG A 47 6.79 -20.02 -14.95
N GLU A 48 7.26 -20.09 -16.19
CA GLU A 48 6.37 -20.15 -17.35
C GLU A 48 5.50 -21.42 -17.33
N GLY A 49 4.27 -21.29 -17.79
CA GLY A 49 3.29 -22.37 -17.84
C GLY A 49 2.64 -22.72 -16.50
N GLU A 50 3.10 -22.19 -15.37
CA GLU A 50 2.45 -22.37 -14.07
C GLU A 50 1.02 -21.78 -14.10
N PRO A 51 0.03 -22.45 -13.48
CA PRO A 51 -1.31 -21.90 -13.38
C PRO A 51 -1.36 -20.77 -12.34
N PHE A 52 -2.14 -19.73 -12.65
CA PHE A 52 -2.45 -18.67 -11.69
C PHE A 52 -3.92 -18.26 -11.77
N SER A 53 -4.37 -17.55 -10.74
CA SER A 53 -5.67 -16.89 -10.72
C SER A 53 -5.57 -15.41 -10.35
N VAL A 54 -6.39 -14.59 -11.00
CA VAL A 54 -6.62 -13.20 -10.63
C VAL A 54 -7.97 -13.14 -9.92
N GLY A 55 -8.06 -12.47 -8.77
CA GLY A 55 -9.34 -12.42 -8.05
C GLY A 55 -9.61 -13.64 -7.16
N GLY A 56 -10.86 -13.78 -6.73
CA GLY A 56 -11.38 -14.99 -6.10
C GLY A 56 -11.89 -16.00 -7.14
N ALA A 57 -11.14 -16.20 -8.23
CA ALA A 57 -11.55 -17.08 -9.33
C ALA A 57 -11.69 -18.54 -8.84
N ASP A 58 -12.85 -19.13 -9.07
CA ASP A 58 -13.12 -20.54 -8.76
C ASP A 58 -12.74 -21.46 -9.93
N GLU A 59 -13.18 -22.71 -9.92
CA GLU A 59 -12.91 -23.66 -11.00
C GLU A 59 -13.65 -23.38 -12.32
N HIS A 60 -14.70 -22.56 -12.29
CA HIS A 60 -15.53 -22.19 -13.45
C HIS A 60 -15.16 -20.81 -14.01
N ALA A 61 -14.17 -20.14 -13.41
CA ALA A 61 -13.71 -18.84 -13.86
C ALA A 61 -13.19 -18.90 -15.31
N PRO A 62 -13.47 -17.87 -16.13
CA PRO A 62 -13.00 -17.81 -17.51
C PRO A 62 -11.48 -17.69 -17.59
N ASP A 63 -10.95 -17.95 -18.78
CA ASP A 63 -9.55 -17.67 -19.09
C ASP A 63 -9.28 -16.17 -19.05
N CYS A 64 -8.14 -15.79 -18.49
CA CYS A 64 -7.71 -14.40 -18.46
C CYS A 64 -7.34 -13.93 -19.87
N GLY A 65 -7.82 -12.74 -20.24
CA GLY A 65 -7.60 -12.16 -21.56
C GLY A 65 -8.26 -10.80 -21.71
N ALA A 66 -8.52 -10.39 -22.96
CA ALA A 66 -9.15 -9.10 -23.26
C ALA A 66 -10.54 -8.95 -22.63
N ASP A 67 -11.31 -10.05 -22.60
CA ASP A 67 -12.70 -10.05 -22.12
C ASP A 67 -12.82 -10.22 -20.60
N SER A 68 -11.77 -10.74 -19.95
CA SER A 68 -11.74 -10.95 -18.50
C SER A 68 -10.34 -10.73 -17.93
N THR A 69 -10.16 -9.59 -17.29
CA THR A 69 -8.88 -9.20 -16.66
C THR A 69 -8.88 -9.41 -15.14
N THR A 70 -10.03 -9.77 -14.57
CA THR A 70 -10.22 -10.00 -13.13
C THR A 70 -11.17 -11.18 -12.90
N TYR A 71 -11.00 -11.92 -11.80
CA TYR A 71 -11.77 -13.15 -11.51
C TYR A 71 -11.65 -14.20 -12.62
N CYS A 72 -10.43 -14.38 -13.11
CA CYS A 72 -10.09 -15.25 -14.23
C CYS A 72 -8.89 -16.15 -13.87
N ARG A 73 -8.63 -17.15 -14.72
CA ARG A 73 -7.49 -18.08 -14.57
C ARG A 73 -6.62 -18.07 -15.80
N GLY A 74 -5.35 -18.35 -15.64
CA GLY A 74 -4.42 -18.34 -16.76
C GLY A 74 -3.19 -19.19 -16.51
N ARG A 75 -2.34 -19.23 -17.54
CA ARG A 75 -1.00 -19.81 -17.48
C ARG A 75 0.04 -18.71 -17.63
N CYS A 76 1.07 -18.76 -16.79
CA CYS A 76 2.13 -17.77 -16.77
C CYS A 76 2.87 -17.73 -18.11
N THR A 77 2.92 -16.56 -18.74
CA THR A 77 3.81 -16.25 -19.87
C THR A 77 5.12 -15.66 -19.35
N ALA A 78 6.17 -15.63 -20.19
CA ALA A 78 7.49 -15.11 -19.82
C ALA A 78 7.46 -13.69 -19.20
N GLU A 79 6.59 -12.83 -19.73
CA GLU A 79 6.42 -11.45 -19.22
C GLU A 79 5.88 -11.41 -17.79
N PHE A 80 5.00 -12.36 -17.41
CA PHE A 80 4.41 -12.42 -16.09
C PHE A 80 5.30 -13.10 -15.05
N VAL A 81 6.36 -13.80 -15.46
CA VAL A 81 7.28 -14.41 -14.51
C VAL A 81 8.01 -13.34 -13.69
N LEU A 82 7.92 -13.46 -12.36
CA LEU A 82 8.67 -12.69 -11.39
C LEU A 82 10.10 -13.25 -11.29
N THR A 83 10.96 -12.79 -12.20
CA THR A 83 12.38 -13.15 -12.17
C THR A 83 13.07 -12.57 -10.95
N ALA A 84 14.24 -13.12 -10.60
CA ALA A 84 15.06 -12.60 -9.51
C ALA A 84 15.46 -11.12 -9.73
N GLU A 85 15.64 -10.70 -10.99
CA GLU A 85 15.94 -9.30 -11.34
C GLU A 85 14.76 -8.37 -11.06
N LYS A 86 13.55 -8.72 -11.52
CA LYS A 86 12.33 -7.95 -11.25
C LYS A 86 12.06 -7.83 -9.75
N ARG A 87 12.28 -8.91 -9.02
CA ARG A 87 12.15 -8.95 -7.56
C ARG A 87 13.13 -8.02 -6.85
N ARG A 88 14.42 -8.13 -7.20
CA ARG A 88 15.47 -7.24 -6.65
C ARG A 88 15.19 -5.78 -6.97
N PHE A 89 14.71 -5.47 -8.17
CA PHE A 89 14.30 -4.12 -8.53
C PHE A 89 13.25 -3.56 -7.56
N LEU A 90 12.19 -4.33 -7.25
CA LEU A 90 11.16 -3.91 -6.29
C LEU A 90 11.77 -3.71 -4.90
N GLN A 91 12.47 -4.73 -4.39
CA GLN A 91 12.95 -4.76 -3.01
C GLN A 91 14.09 -3.78 -2.72
N GLN A 92 14.97 -3.57 -3.69
CA GLN A 92 16.24 -2.85 -3.47
C GLN A 92 16.28 -1.48 -4.13
N MET A 93 15.37 -1.17 -5.06
CA MET A 93 15.37 0.12 -5.77
C MET A 93 14.03 0.85 -5.64
N LEU A 94 12.95 0.33 -6.21
CA LEU A 94 11.69 1.07 -6.31
C LEU A 94 11.05 1.33 -4.94
N ILE A 95 10.88 0.29 -4.12
CA ILE A 95 10.18 0.41 -2.84
C ILE A 95 11.00 1.23 -1.83
N PRO A 96 12.34 1.03 -1.70
CA PRO A 96 13.15 1.92 -0.86
C PRO A 96 13.06 3.39 -1.27
N GLU A 97 13.09 3.70 -2.57
CA GLU A 97 12.94 5.08 -3.06
C GLU A 97 11.55 5.66 -2.77
N LEU A 98 10.50 4.85 -2.97
CA LEU A 98 9.13 5.21 -2.59
C LEU A 98 9.05 5.56 -1.11
N MET A 99 9.57 4.72 -0.22
CA MET A 99 9.57 4.96 1.23
C MET A 99 10.37 6.20 1.61
N ARG A 100 11.52 6.44 0.96
CA ARG A 100 12.34 7.65 1.16
C ARG A 100 11.54 8.91 0.84
N ILE A 101 10.88 8.94 -0.31
CA ILE A 101 10.04 10.07 -0.73
C ILE A 101 8.85 10.25 0.22
N THR A 102 8.10 9.18 0.50
CA THR A 102 6.91 9.25 1.36
C THR A 102 7.26 9.74 2.76
N ARG A 103 8.36 9.27 3.35
CA ARG A 103 8.83 9.71 4.67
C ARG A 103 9.21 11.21 4.67
N ALA A 104 9.73 11.73 3.56
CA ALA A 104 10.08 13.15 3.44
C ALA A 104 8.84 14.04 3.22
N LEU A 105 7.76 13.50 2.66
CA LEU A 105 6.55 14.25 2.32
C LEU A 105 5.47 14.21 3.40
N LEU A 106 5.35 13.11 4.16
CA LEU A 106 4.23 12.87 5.07
C LEU A 106 4.69 12.85 6.53
N SER A 107 4.16 13.80 7.30
CA SER A 107 4.20 13.78 8.77
C SER A 107 2.83 13.38 9.29
N VAL A 108 2.79 12.54 10.33
CA VAL A 108 1.56 12.01 10.94
C VAL A 108 1.72 11.96 12.45
N GLN A 109 0.61 11.98 13.18
CA GLN A 109 0.61 11.53 14.57
C GLN A 109 0.94 10.03 14.63
N PRO A 110 2.07 9.63 15.22
CA PRO A 110 2.52 8.24 15.16
C PRO A 110 1.68 7.34 16.07
N VAL A 111 1.52 6.09 15.64
CA VAL A 111 0.99 5.01 16.48
C VAL A 111 1.93 4.83 17.69
N SER A 112 1.34 4.86 18.88
CA SER A 112 1.99 4.62 20.15
C SER A 112 1.85 3.15 20.53
N GLY A 113 2.97 2.45 20.66
CA GLY A 113 3.00 1.00 20.83
C GLY A 113 3.07 0.26 19.49
N GLY A 114 2.66 -1.00 19.47
CA GLY A 114 2.66 -1.81 18.25
C GLY A 114 1.38 -1.62 17.44
N LEU A 115 1.52 -1.40 16.13
CA LEU A 115 0.41 -1.41 15.19
C LEU A 115 -0.17 -2.81 15.06
N ILE A 116 -1.46 -2.96 15.35
CA ILE A 116 -2.16 -4.24 15.29
C ILE A 116 -3.11 -4.27 14.09
N LEU A 117 -2.93 -5.23 13.19
CA LEU A 117 -3.89 -5.47 12.11
C LEU A 117 -5.00 -6.42 12.58
N ASN A 118 -6.21 -6.22 12.05
CA ASN A 118 -7.36 -7.08 12.33
C ASN A 118 -7.60 -8.06 11.18
N GLY A 119 -8.53 -9.01 11.32
CA GLY A 119 -8.93 -9.89 10.22
C GLY A 119 -7.83 -10.87 9.74
N SER A 120 -8.13 -11.58 8.65
CA SER A 120 -7.26 -12.62 8.08
C SER A 120 -6.75 -12.30 6.68
N SER A 121 -7.30 -11.28 6.02
CA SER A 121 -6.93 -10.88 4.67
C SER A 121 -6.92 -9.36 4.48
N CYS A 122 -6.19 -8.91 3.46
CA CYS A 122 -6.06 -7.51 3.09
C CYS A 122 -5.98 -7.37 1.57
N GLY A 123 -6.76 -6.47 0.97
CA GLY A 123 -6.61 -6.05 -0.41
C GLY A 123 -7.74 -6.50 -1.34
N PHE A 124 -7.57 -6.18 -2.62
CA PHE A 124 -8.54 -6.42 -3.69
C PHE A 124 -8.13 -7.64 -4.52
N TYR A 125 -9.03 -8.11 -5.38
CA TYR A 125 -8.77 -9.23 -6.29
C TYR A 125 -8.25 -10.48 -5.57
N GLY A 126 -8.90 -10.84 -4.46
CA GLY A 126 -8.53 -11.96 -3.60
C GLY A 126 -7.46 -11.65 -2.57
N GLY A 127 -6.89 -10.43 -2.59
CA GLY A 127 -6.04 -9.88 -1.55
C GLY A 127 -4.84 -10.75 -1.18
N VAL A 128 -4.29 -10.48 -0.01
CA VAL A 128 -3.24 -11.25 0.64
C VAL A 128 -3.72 -11.72 2.00
N ARG A 129 -3.16 -12.83 2.48
CA ARG A 129 -3.38 -13.28 3.85
C ARG A 129 -2.56 -12.43 4.82
N ILE A 130 -3.16 -11.92 5.87
CA ILE A 130 -2.40 -11.21 6.91
C ILE A 130 -1.62 -12.26 7.72
N PRO A 131 -0.27 -12.17 7.79
CA PRO A 131 0.52 -13.05 8.64
C PRO A 131 0.08 -12.94 10.10
N PRO A 132 -0.08 -14.06 10.84
CA PRO A 132 -0.49 -14.03 12.25
C PRO A 132 0.43 -13.18 13.13
N SER A 133 1.71 -13.03 12.77
CA SER A 133 2.66 -12.16 13.47
C SER A 133 2.26 -10.67 13.42
N LEU A 134 1.51 -10.22 12.41
CA LEU A 134 1.06 -8.83 12.27
C LEU A 134 -0.31 -8.57 12.93
N SER A 135 -1.03 -9.63 13.32
CA SER A 135 -2.29 -9.53 14.07
C SER A 135 -2.17 -9.95 15.54
N ALA A 136 -1.03 -10.54 15.93
CA ALA A 136 -0.73 -10.88 17.31
C ALA A 136 -0.29 -9.66 18.13
N ARG A 137 -0.55 -9.70 19.45
CA ARG A 137 0.01 -8.73 20.40
C ARG A 137 1.50 -9.00 20.63
N PRO A 138 2.33 -7.97 20.82
CA PRO A 138 1.98 -6.55 21.06
C PRO A 138 1.70 -5.70 19.81
N GLY A 139 1.68 -6.30 18.61
CA GLY A 139 1.60 -5.58 17.34
C GLY A 139 2.98 -5.24 16.78
N LEU A 140 3.00 -4.70 15.57
CA LEU A 140 4.21 -4.31 14.87
C LEU A 140 4.76 -2.98 15.43
N ALA A 141 5.92 -3.05 16.08
CA ALA A 141 6.60 -1.86 16.57
C ALA A 141 7.05 -0.95 15.41
N ASP A 142 7.18 0.34 15.70
CA ASP A 142 7.73 1.33 14.78
C ASP A 142 7.04 1.42 13.41
N ALA A 143 5.74 1.15 13.37
CA ALA A 143 4.93 1.22 12.17
C ALA A 143 3.65 2.02 12.41
N ASP A 144 3.30 2.87 11.44
CA ASP A 144 2.04 3.59 11.37
C ASP A 144 1.12 3.03 10.29
N PHE A 145 1.66 2.18 9.41
CA PHE A 145 0.98 1.58 8.27
C PHE A 145 1.72 0.34 7.78
N VAL A 146 0.99 -0.67 7.30
CA VAL A 146 1.56 -1.87 6.67
C VAL A 146 1.22 -1.91 5.18
N LEU A 147 2.25 -1.99 4.34
CA LEU A 147 2.11 -2.16 2.89
C LEU A 147 2.45 -3.61 2.51
N PHE A 148 1.44 -4.39 2.14
CA PHE A 148 1.65 -5.74 1.61
C PHE A 148 1.99 -5.66 0.13
N LEU A 149 3.20 -6.09 -0.24
CA LEU A 149 3.72 -6.01 -1.60
C LEU A 149 3.58 -7.36 -2.31
N THR A 150 2.96 -7.36 -3.48
CA THR A 150 2.89 -8.52 -4.39
C THR A 150 3.35 -8.14 -5.80
N ALA A 151 3.68 -9.15 -6.60
CA ALA A 151 3.95 -8.97 -8.02
C ALA A 151 3.23 -10.02 -8.86
N ARG A 152 1.91 -9.86 -8.94
CA ARG A 152 0.97 -10.74 -9.63
C ARG A 152 0.68 -10.22 -11.04
N PRO A 153 0.30 -11.10 -11.98
CA PRO A 153 -0.15 -10.70 -13.31
C PRO A 153 -1.23 -9.61 -13.27
N ILE A 154 -1.04 -8.57 -14.07
CA ILE A 154 -2.07 -7.58 -14.39
C ILE A 154 -2.21 -7.55 -15.91
N PHE A 155 -3.45 -7.63 -16.40
CA PHE A 155 -3.77 -7.57 -17.82
C PHE A 155 -4.11 -6.14 -18.24
N GLY A 156 -3.79 -5.78 -19.48
CA GLY A 156 -3.96 -4.43 -20.01
C GLY A 156 -2.78 -3.51 -19.67
N ASP A 157 -3.03 -2.20 -19.67
CA ASP A 157 -2.00 -1.17 -19.51
C ASP A 157 -1.70 -0.81 -18.04
N THR A 158 -2.37 -1.47 -17.08
CA THR A 158 -2.22 -1.19 -15.66
C THR A 158 -0.90 -1.73 -15.13
N ILE A 159 0.02 -0.82 -14.80
CA ILE A 159 1.36 -1.15 -14.30
C ILE A 159 1.32 -1.69 -12.86
N ALA A 160 0.53 -1.05 -12.01
CA ALA A 160 0.40 -1.36 -10.59
C ALA A 160 -0.98 -0.94 -10.10
N TYR A 161 -1.36 -1.44 -8.93
CA TYR A 161 -2.48 -0.89 -8.17
C TYR A 161 -2.15 -0.92 -6.68
N ALA A 162 -2.71 0.01 -5.92
CA ALA A 162 -2.78 -0.15 -4.47
C ALA A 162 -4.05 0.43 -3.88
N GLY A 163 -4.45 -0.12 -2.74
CA GLY A 163 -5.55 0.44 -1.97
C GLY A 163 -5.59 -0.09 -0.55
N HIS A 164 -6.12 0.73 0.36
CA HIS A 164 -6.29 0.34 1.75
C HIS A 164 -7.29 -0.81 1.86
N CYS A 165 -7.05 -1.64 2.86
CA CYS A 165 -7.90 -2.76 3.22
C CYS A 165 -8.36 -2.68 4.68
N GLN A 166 -7.72 -1.83 5.48
CA GLN A 166 -8.04 -1.63 6.89
C GLN A 166 -7.87 -0.17 7.28
N THR A 167 -8.81 0.26 8.10
CA THR A 167 -8.77 1.51 8.84
C THR A 167 -8.81 1.23 10.34
N ASP A 168 -8.30 2.17 11.13
CA ASP A 168 -8.46 2.14 12.59
C ASP A 168 -9.83 2.70 13.02
N GLN A 169 -10.02 2.88 14.33
CA GLN A 169 -11.26 3.43 14.90
C GLN A 169 -11.54 4.90 14.51
N ASN A 170 -10.56 5.61 13.97
CA ASN A 170 -10.66 7.00 13.53
C ASN A 170 -10.80 7.12 12.01
N GLY A 171 -10.91 5.99 11.29
CA GLY A 171 -10.96 5.97 9.83
C GLY A 171 -9.60 6.15 9.16
N ARG A 172 -8.50 6.16 9.92
CA ARG A 172 -7.14 6.28 9.38
C ARG A 172 -6.73 4.96 8.73
N PRO A 173 -6.33 4.94 7.45
CA PRO A 173 -5.77 3.74 6.83
C PRO A 173 -4.55 3.22 7.59
N VAL A 174 -4.53 1.92 7.86
CA VAL A 174 -3.44 1.25 8.60
C VAL A 174 -2.81 0.07 7.85
N ALA A 175 -3.48 -0.43 6.81
CA ALA A 175 -2.89 -1.41 5.92
C ALA A 175 -3.44 -1.29 4.49
N ALA A 176 -2.58 -1.61 3.53
CA ALA A 176 -2.93 -1.71 2.13
C ALA A 176 -2.24 -2.88 1.45
N HIS A 177 -2.84 -3.30 0.33
CA HIS A 177 -2.25 -4.20 -0.63
C HIS A 177 -1.77 -3.38 -1.83
N PHE A 178 -0.51 -3.57 -2.21
CA PHE A 178 0.15 -2.99 -3.36
C PHE A 178 0.61 -4.12 -4.28
N ASN A 179 0.20 -4.09 -5.54
CA ASN A 179 0.62 -5.06 -6.54
C ASN A 179 1.33 -4.36 -7.71
N TRP A 180 2.50 -4.85 -8.09
CA TRP A 180 3.21 -4.39 -9.29
C TRP A 180 3.26 -5.49 -10.34
N SER A 181 2.79 -5.23 -11.56
CA SER A 181 2.78 -6.25 -12.61
C SER A 181 4.19 -6.61 -13.08
N PRO A 182 4.56 -7.90 -13.11
CA PRO A 182 5.83 -8.32 -13.69
C PRO A 182 5.97 -8.04 -15.20
N SER A 183 4.87 -7.90 -15.95
CA SER A 183 4.90 -7.68 -17.41
C SER A 183 5.40 -6.30 -17.80
N HIS A 184 5.27 -5.32 -16.90
CA HIS A 184 5.63 -3.95 -17.19
C HIS A 184 7.11 -3.64 -16.97
N PHE A 185 7.91 -4.58 -16.48
CA PHE A 185 9.35 -4.41 -16.33
C PHE A 185 10.05 -4.40 -17.70
N GLN A 186 10.80 -3.34 -17.96
CA GLN A 186 11.64 -3.27 -19.15
C GLN A 186 13.02 -3.85 -18.88
N SER A 187 13.62 -4.46 -19.91
CA SER A 187 14.94 -5.08 -19.86
C SER A 187 16.10 -4.10 -19.65
N ARG A 188 15.85 -2.80 -19.86
CA ARG A 188 16.82 -1.73 -19.60
C ARG A 188 16.17 -0.66 -18.74
N MET A 189 16.71 -0.48 -17.54
CA MET A 189 16.30 0.58 -16.64
C MET A 189 17.23 1.78 -16.82
N ASP A 190 16.69 2.90 -17.29
CA ASP A 190 17.36 4.19 -17.26
C ASP A 190 16.75 5.12 -16.20
N ALA A 191 17.39 6.28 -15.98
CA ALA A 191 16.94 7.24 -14.98
C ALA A 191 15.53 7.80 -15.25
N ARG A 192 15.12 7.92 -16.52
CA ARG A 192 13.80 8.45 -16.88
C ARG A 192 12.72 7.41 -16.60
N LEU A 193 12.96 6.16 -16.98
CA LEU A 193 12.05 5.06 -16.69
C LEU A 193 11.94 4.82 -15.19
N PHE A 194 13.06 4.86 -14.45
CA PHE A 194 13.04 4.74 -13.00
C PHE A 194 12.24 5.85 -12.34
N ALA A 195 12.41 7.10 -12.78
CA ALA A 195 11.60 8.22 -12.30
C ALA A 195 10.11 8.05 -12.63
N TYR A 196 9.79 7.53 -13.82
CA TYR A 196 8.41 7.19 -14.20
C TYR A 196 7.81 6.12 -13.28
N TYR A 197 8.50 5.01 -13.03
CA TYR A 197 8.03 3.96 -12.12
C TYR A 197 7.87 4.47 -10.69
N THR A 198 8.79 5.31 -10.23
CA THR A 198 8.70 5.93 -8.91
C THR A 198 7.44 6.80 -8.79
N ARG A 199 7.08 7.56 -9.84
CA ARG A 199 5.85 8.35 -9.88
C ARG A 199 4.59 7.47 -9.89
N VAL A 200 4.60 6.36 -10.63
CA VAL A 200 3.49 5.40 -10.61
C VAL A 200 3.34 4.80 -9.21
N ALA A 201 4.43 4.35 -8.59
CA ALA A 201 4.38 3.78 -7.25
C ALA A 201 3.88 4.78 -6.20
N LEU A 202 4.29 6.06 -6.32
CA LEU A 202 3.79 7.13 -5.47
C LEU A 202 2.30 7.40 -5.69
N HIS A 203 1.82 7.36 -6.94
CA HIS A 203 0.40 7.50 -7.28
C HIS A 203 -0.43 6.37 -6.64
N GLU A 204 0.00 5.12 -6.76
CA GLU A 204 -0.70 4.00 -6.15
C GLU A 204 -0.67 4.05 -4.61
N LEU A 205 0.48 4.35 -4.01
CA LEU A 205 0.56 4.52 -2.56
C LEU A 205 -0.34 5.66 -2.07
N THR A 206 -0.52 6.71 -2.88
CA THR A 206 -1.44 7.81 -2.59
C THR A 206 -2.91 7.35 -2.52
N HIS A 207 -3.32 6.44 -3.41
CA HIS A 207 -4.64 5.78 -3.33
C HIS A 207 -4.78 4.91 -2.08
N ALA A 208 -3.71 4.24 -1.67
CA ALA A 208 -3.68 3.43 -0.46
C ALA A 208 -3.72 4.25 0.84
N LEU A 209 -3.20 5.49 0.84
CA LEU A 209 -3.10 6.31 2.06
C LEU A 209 -4.24 7.32 2.24
N VAL A 210 -4.75 7.90 1.15
CA VAL A 210 -5.60 9.09 1.21
C VAL A 210 -6.77 9.00 0.23
N PHE A 211 -6.50 8.74 -1.05
CA PHE A 211 -7.49 8.93 -2.12
C PHE A 211 -8.09 7.63 -2.64
N SER A 212 -8.75 6.86 -1.78
CA SER A 212 -9.75 5.90 -2.28
C SER A 212 -11.08 6.63 -2.49
N PRO A 213 -11.87 6.39 -3.55
CA PRO A 213 -13.21 6.94 -3.69
C PRO A 213 -14.09 6.71 -2.44
N SER A 214 -13.85 5.60 -1.72
CA SER A 214 -14.52 5.30 -0.45
C SER A 214 -14.11 6.22 0.70
N LEU A 215 -12.87 6.72 0.72
CA LEU A 215 -12.36 7.63 1.76
C LEU A 215 -12.62 9.10 1.43
N ILE A 216 -12.96 9.43 0.18
CA ILE A 216 -13.34 10.79 -0.20
C ILE A 216 -14.56 11.28 0.59
N ALA A 217 -15.47 10.36 0.94
CA ALA A 217 -16.64 10.66 1.75
C ALA A 217 -16.30 10.99 3.23
N ASP A 218 -15.20 10.43 3.74
CA ASP A 218 -14.79 10.52 5.15
C ASP A 218 -13.84 11.70 5.41
N PHE A 219 -13.42 12.44 4.37
CA PHE A 219 -12.65 13.66 4.56
C PHE A 219 -13.46 14.69 5.36
N PRO A 220 -12.86 15.30 6.40
CA PRO A 220 -13.47 16.42 7.11
C PRO A 220 -13.82 17.54 6.13
N ARG A 221 -15.11 17.88 6.07
CA ARG A 221 -15.60 19.00 5.26
C ARG A 221 -15.35 20.32 5.97
N GLY A 222 -15.20 21.39 5.21
CA GLY A 222 -15.30 22.75 5.74
C GLY A 222 -16.70 23.00 6.32
N GLU A 223 -16.86 24.07 7.09
CA GLU A 223 -18.18 24.51 7.57
C GLU A 223 -19.14 24.85 6.40
N ASP A 224 -18.59 25.08 5.20
CA ASP A 224 -19.31 25.31 3.95
C ASP A 224 -19.69 24.01 3.20
N GLY A 225 -19.39 22.84 3.76
CA GLY A 225 -19.69 21.52 3.16
C GLY A 225 -18.76 21.11 2.01
N ARG A 226 -17.75 21.92 1.66
CA ARG A 226 -16.75 21.59 0.63
C ARG A 226 -15.61 20.79 1.23
N LEU A 227 -14.94 20.01 0.39
CA LEU A 227 -13.67 19.38 0.77
C LEU A 227 -12.67 20.49 1.06
N ARG A 228 -12.04 20.44 2.25
CA ARG A 228 -10.97 21.38 2.60
C ARG A 228 -9.83 21.24 1.59
N SER A 229 -9.19 22.35 1.22
CA SER A 229 -8.09 22.33 0.25
C SER A 229 -6.96 21.38 0.71
N LEU A 230 -6.17 20.86 -0.24
CA LEU A 230 -5.03 19.96 0.04
C LEU A 230 -4.07 20.54 1.09
N GLU A 231 -3.90 21.87 1.13
CA GLU A 231 -3.09 22.58 2.13
C GLU A 231 -3.67 22.49 3.55
N THR A 232 -4.99 22.34 3.68
CA THR A 232 -5.67 22.23 4.98
C THR A 232 -5.80 20.77 5.43
N ILE A 233 -5.90 19.78 4.53
CA ILE A 233 -5.96 18.36 4.93
C ILE A 233 -4.64 17.91 5.58
N ALA A 234 -3.50 18.43 5.09
CA ALA A 234 -2.19 18.20 5.70
C ALA A 234 -2.01 18.92 7.05
N SER A 235 -2.88 19.87 7.40
CA SER A 235 -2.81 20.66 8.64
C SER A 235 -3.73 20.14 9.75
N TRP A 236 -4.39 19.00 9.56
CA TRP A 236 -5.31 18.36 10.52
C TRP A 236 -4.89 16.93 10.91
N HIS A 237 -3.59 16.62 10.84
CA HIS A 237 -3.00 15.40 11.36
C HIS A 237 -1.69 15.67 12.09
#